data_AF-A0A1T4YNE5-F1
#
_entry.id   AF-A0A1T4YNE5-F1
#
_cell.length_a   1.000
_cell.length_b   1.000
_cell.length_c   1.000
_cell.angle_alpha   90.00
_cell.angle_beta   90.00
_cell.angle_gamma   90.00
#
_symmetry.space_group_name_H-M   'P 1'
#
loop_
_entity.id
_entity.type
_entity.pdbx_description
1 polymer ?
#
loop_
_entity_poly.entity_id
_entity_poly.type
_entity_poly.pdbx_seq_one_letter_code
_entity_poly.pdbx_strand_id
1 'polypeptide(L)'
;MSDHPSSPQGDESSPPVPPKITGTQKLGPPPSYGPGHLGYPGAAPTNSLGYPVQNELGYPIQPGIPGYPAAPQASSAEPVNAALPVDEELTVDAVAGEVFHPPALTHFETKRRNPLIEAWRKVGGGSLTLSVIIHVGILLVGGVIVITQQQAEKQVDFLPGGGTQKGALASAEMQHKVQQKKRTSLNKTMPMKKIVSTNANSEITLPDAPPDLLDVPDVSSALGSGSLGAPGFSKSSVNLTFGSGKSMSSMASFVTLPPSMKQRCATSERLEKLRQNGGNAECERAVSASLEWLKSQQHKDGYWGQAGGKRDRAAMTGLALLCYLGRCETPDSPFYGDNVMDAIMFLVELSKKNPYGAITEDFKSNHGAYEHGIATYALGEMYTLARLGSKQLPGMREAFEKGVKLIIETQNKADAKNAEGSWDYYTKNLAEGKKTSNREDLSVAGWQYQALKAAKYTGLKIDGLSSAINRTCDYIERLQTKDGGYGKPGRDMHYNQWSLTGVGTLGLQTLGKGRTASIKKGIRFLRDFLTEEPLDWEKNCNLYCWYYYTQTFFQAGGEDWKFYNEQFLPQILAAQQPDGSFKKGRPNWPIGDAADPVYRQVLCTLMLEVYYRYLKVGDREEESFFDR
;
A
#
# COMPACT_ATOMS: atom_id res chain seq x y z
N MET A 1 -69.14 13.67 38.52
CA MET A 1 -70.17 12.66 38.79
C MET A 1 -69.82 11.44 37.95
N SER A 2 -69.16 10.44 38.55
CA SER A 2 -69.76 9.16 39.03
C SER A 2 -70.26 8.30 37.85
N ASP A 3 -70.05 6.99 37.73
CA ASP A 3 -69.65 5.93 38.68
C ASP A 3 -69.22 4.67 37.91
N HIS A 4 -68.61 3.75 38.66
CA HIS A 4 -68.40 2.32 38.39
C HIS A 4 -69.69 1.55 37.98
N PRO A 5 -69.56 0.27 37.55
CA PRO A 5 -69.81 -0.82 38.52
C PRO A 5 -68.86 -2.02 38.41
N SER A 6 -69.02 -2.88 39.42
CA SER A 6 -68.13 -3.89 39.99
C SER A 6 -68.43 -5.34 39.55
N SER A 7 -67.50 -6.23 39.90
CA SER A 7 -67.38 -7.70 39.69
C SER A 7 -68.52 -8.61 40.21
N PRO A 8 -68.43 -9.95 40.02
CA PRO A 8 -67.97 -10.82 41.13
C PRO A 8 -67.16 -12.11 40.80
N GLN A 9 -66.29 -12.51 41.77
CA GLN A 9 -65.85 -13.87 42.27
C GLN A 9 -65.26 -14.92 41.28
N GLY A 10 -64.07 -15.55 41.46
CA GLY A 10 -63.51 -16.37 42.57
C GLY A 10 -63.80 -17.87 42.30
N ASP A 11 -62.89 -18.84 42.10
CA ASP A 11 -61.83 -19.30 43.02
C ASP A 11 -60.81 -20.32 42.40
N GLU A 12 -59.65 -20.43 43.07
CA GLU A 12 -58.67 -21.54 43.25
C GLU A 12 -58.02 -22.35 42.11
N SER A 13 -56.67 -22.23 41.98
CA SER A 13 -55.66 -23.25 42.37
C SER A 13 -54.29 -23.05 41.69
N SER A 14 -53.19 -23.13 42.45
CA SER A 14 -51.78 -23.07 41.98
C SER A 14 -50.93 -24.14 42.69
N PRO A 15 -49.94 -24.76 42.02
CA PRO A 15 -48.87 -25.53 42.68
C PRO A 15 -47.44 -25.02 42.28
N PRO A 16 -46.32 -25.48 42.89
CA PRO A 16 -45.46 -24.63 43.73
C PRO A 16 -43.99 -24.50 43.28
N VAL A 17 -43.23 -23.62 43.96
CA VAL A 17 -41.78 -23.41 43.88
C VAL A 17 -41.01 -24.32 44.85
N PRO A 18 -39.79 -24.80 44.50
CA PRO A 18 -38.75 -25.07 45.52
C PRO A 18 -37.32 -24.63 45.06
N PRO A 19 -36.26 -24.72 45.89
CA PRO A 19 -35.86 -23.69 46.85
C PRO A 19 -34.38 -23.21 46.69
N LYS A 20 -34.02 -22.14 47.42
CA LYS A 20 -32.62 -21.69 47.63
C LYS A 20 -31.91 -22.58 48.66
N ILE A 21 -30.65 -22.96 48.38
CA ILE A 21 -29.71 -23.51 49.38
C ILE A 21 -28.45 -22.64 49.41
N THR A 22 -28.16 -22.11 50.59
CA THR A 22 -26.90 -21.51 51.03
C THR A 22 -25.99 -22.61 51.60
N GLY A 23 -24.69 -22.59 51.28
CA GLY A 23 -23.71 -23.47 51.92
C GLY A 23 -22.29 -23.32 51.36
N THR A 24 -21.42 -22.71 52.15
CA THR A 24 -19.97 -22.59 51.97
C THR A 24 -19.25 -23.93 52.15
N GLN A 25 -18.31 -24.28 51.26
CA GLN A 25 -17.15 -25.13 51.62
C GLN A 25 -15.95 -24.83 50.71
N LYS A 26 -14.80 -24.57 51.36
CA LYS A 26 -13.46 -24.47 50.76
C LYS A 26 -12.92 -25.90 50.52
N LEU A 27 -12.35 -26.16 49.35
CA LEU A 27 -11.50 -27.31 49.06
C LEU A 27 -10.21 -26.81 48.38
N GLY A 28 -9.06 -27.23 48.91
CA GLY A 28 -7.71 -26.78 48.53
C GLY A 28 -7.16 -27.43 47.25
N PRO A 29 -5.94 -27.05 46.82
CA PRO A 29 -5.31 -27.53 45.58
C PRO A 29 -4.62 -28.88 45.78
N PRO A 30 -4.53 -29.80 44.79
CA PRO A 30 -3.33 -29.87 43.89
C PRO A 30 -3.61 -30.62 42.53
N PRO A 31 -2.62 -31.01 41.68
CA PRO A 31 -1.18 -30.75 41.66
C PRO A 31 -0.65 -30.10 40.35
N SER A 32 0.58 -29.57 40.45
CA SER A 32 1.43 -29.16 39.34
C SER A 32 1.84 -30.35 38.45
N TYR A 33 1.69 -30.23 37.13
CA TYR A 33 2.40 -31.05 36.16
C TYR A 33 3.36 -30.17 35.34
N GLY A 34 4.63 -30.56 35.34
CA GLY A 34 5.69 -30.01 34.49
C GLY A 34 5.52 -30.40 33.01
N PRO A 35 6.43 -29.93 32.14
CA PRO A 35 6.17 -29.79 30.71
C PRO A 35 6.32 -31.13 29.98
N GLY A 36 5.30 -31.49 29.21
CA GLY A 36 5.33 -32.68 28.36
C GLY A 36 4.36 -32.54 27.20
N HIS A 37 4.92 -32.48 25.99
CA HIS A 37 4.21 -32.72 24.73
C HIS A 37 3.33 -33.96 24.81
N LEU A 38 2.09 -33.90 24.30
CA LEU A 38 1.39 -35.02 23.67
C LEU A 38 0.06 -34.56 23.05
N GLY A 39 -0.09 -34.82 21.74
CA GLY A 39 -1.28 -35.39 21.10
C GLY A 39 -2.60 -34.60 21.11
N TYR A 40 -2.98 -34.09 19.94
CA TYR A 40 -4.37 -33.74 19.62
C TYR A 40 -5.28 -34.98 19.62
N PRO A 41 -6.45 -34.96 20.29
CA PRO A 41 -7.55 -35.86 19.97
C PRO A 41 -8.50 -35.21 18.96
N GLY A 42 -8.90 -36.00 17.95
CA GLY A 42 -9.77 -35.60 16.86
C GLY A 42 -11.22 -35.34 17.26
N ALA A 43 -11.87 -34.46 16.49
CA ALA A 43 -13.30 -34.24 16.52
C ALA A 43 -13.99 -35.00 15.38
N ALA A 44 -15.07 -35.70 15.73
CA ALA A 44 -15.94 -36.49 14.87
C ALA A 44 -16.82 -35.62 13.93
N PRO A 45 -17.45 -36.22 12.90
CA PRO A 45 -17.75 -35.55 11.64
C PRO A 45 -19.14 -34.89 11.59
N THR A 46 -19.28 -33.87 10.72
CA THR A 46 -20.59 -33.40 10.26
C THR A 46 -20.77 -33.78 8.78
N ASN A 47 -21.96 -34.31 8.49
CA ASN A 47 -22.36 -35.00 7.26
C ASN A 47 -22.15 -34.19 5.98
N SER A 48 -21.36 -34.72 5.03
CA SER A 48 -21.44 -34.33 3.63
C SER A 48 -22.34 -35.31 2.87
N LEU A 49 -23.44 -34.80 2.31
CA LEU A 49 -24.19 -35.48 1.25
C LEU A 49 -23.35 -35.42 -0.04
N GLY A 50 -22.97 -36.59 -0.54
CA GLY A 50 -21.98 -36.77 -1.58
C GLY A 50 -22.51 -36.72 -3.02
N TYR A 51 -21.56 -36.77 -3.95
CA TYR A 51 -21.70 -37.34 -5.30
C TYR A 51 -20.37 -38.00 -5.72
N PRO A 52 -20.41 -39.03 -6.58
CA PRO A 52 -19.41 -40.09 -6.62
C PRO A 52 -18.21 -39.83 -7.54
N VAL A 53 -17.09 -40.44 -7.15
CA VAL A 53 -15.82 -40.56 -7.85
C VAL A 53 -15.93 -41.66 -8.92
N GLN A 54 -15.45 -41.38 -10.15
CA GLN A 54 -15.10 -42.41 -11.13
C GLN A 54 -13.60 -42.73 -11.01
N ASN A 55 -13.31 -44.04 -11.03
CA ASN A 55 -12.00 -44.65 -10.88
C ASN A 55 -11.08 -44.44 -12.09
N GLU A 56 -9.79 -44.27 -11.74
CA GLU A 56 -8.54 -44.75 -12.34
C GLU A 56 -8.39 -44.92 -13.86
N LEU A 57 -7.28 -44.36 -14.36
CA LEU A 57 -6.40 -45.01 -15.35
C LEU A 57 -4.98 -44.40 -15.34
N GLY A 58 -4.02 -45.17 -14.82
CA GLY A 58 -2.72 -45.48 -15.45
C GLY A 58 -1.64 -44.40 -15.63
N TYR A 59 -0.59 -44.49 -14.82
CA TYR A 59 0.77 -44.01 -15.15
C TYR A 59 1.45 -44.90 -16.22
N PRO A 60 2.52 -44.39 -16.84
CA PRO A 60 3.80 -45.11 -16.71
C PRO A 60 4.98 -44.24 -16.27
N ILE A 61 5.86 -44.91 -15.51
CA ILE A 61 7.11 -44.47 -14.89
C ILE A 61 8.27 -44.47 -15.92
N GLN A 62 9.23 -43.55 -15.75
CA GLN A 62 10.62 -43.71 -16.23
C GLN A 62 11.64 -43.15 -15.21
N PRO A 63 12.90 -43.63 -15.21
CA PRO A 63 13.69 -43.85 -14.00
C PRO A 63 14.85 -42.86 -13.74
N GLY A 64 15.08 -42.61 -12.44
CA GLY A 64 16.37 -42.62 -11.73
C GLY A 64 17.55 -41.77 -12.25
N ILE A 65 17.88 -40.71 -11.52
CA ILE A 65 19.21 -40.06 -11.55
C ILE A 65 19.83 -40.17 -10.14
N PRO A 66 21.07 -40.70 -9.99
CA PRO A 66 21.72 -40.90 -8.69
C PRO A 66 22.27 -39.61 -8.07
N GLY A 67 22.24 -39.57 -6.74
CA GLY A 67 22.50 -38.42 -5.88
C GLY A 67 23.95 -37.93 -5.81
N TYR A 68 24.07 -36.67 -5.36
CA TYR A 68 25.30 -35.95 -5.10
C TYR A 68 25.99 -36.43 -3.81
N PRO A 69 27.33 -36.55 -3.77
CA PRO A 69 28.07 -36.84 -2.54
C PRO A 69 28.27 -35.57 -1.68
N ALA A 70 28.23 -35.79 -0.36
CA ALA A 70 28.38 -34.80 0.69
C ALA A 70 29.81 -34.23 0.80
N ALA A 71 29.89 -33.00 1.31
CA ALA A 71 31.12 -32.27 1.58
C ALA A 71 31.96 -32.87 2.73
N PRO A 72 33.30 -32.82 2.67
CA PRO A 72 34.17 -33.29 3.74
C PRO A 72 34.22 -32.30 4.92
N GLN A 73 33.99 -32.81 6.12
CA GLN A 73 34.23 -32.15 7.41
C GLN A 73 35.75 -32.02 7.65
N ALA A 74 36.19 -30.81 8.03
CA ALA A 74 37.55 -30.56 8.49
C ALA A 74 37.68 -30.89 9.99
N SER A 75 38.68 -31.71 10.30
CA SER A 75 39.05 -32.18 11.64
C SER A 75 39.62 -31.06 12.51
N SER A 76 39.14 -30.99 13.74
CA SER A 76 39.66 -30.21 14.86
C SER A 76 41.08 -30.65 15.27
N ALA A 77 41.94 -29.69 15.58
CA ALA A 77 43.24 -29.90 16.22
C ALA A 77 43.13 -29.55 17.72
N GLU A 78 43.54 -30.47 18.59
CA GLU A 78 43.67 -30.26 20.04
C GLU A 78 45.11 -29.82 20.42
N PRO A 79 45.29 -29.20 21.60
CA PRO A 79 46.44 -28.37 21.93
C PRO A 79 47.53 -29.13 22.72
N VAL A 80 48.78 -28.66 22.62
CA VAL A 80 49.88 -29.09 23.47
C VAL A 80 50.33 -27.94 24.36
N ASN A 81 50.07 -28.06 25.66
CA ASN A 81 50.65 -27.28 26.73
C ASN A 81 52.03 -27.84 27.11
N ALA A 82 53.04 -26.98 27.27
CA ALA A 82 54.09 -27.18 28.26
C ALA A 82 54.76 -25.84 28.58
N ALA A 83 54.65 -25.43 29.85
CA ALA A 83 55.27 -24.25 30.43
C ALA A 83 56.65 -24.59 31.03
N LEU A 84 57.62 -23.68 30.82
CA LEU A 84 58.63 -23.11 31.73
C LEU A 84 59.53 -24.05 32.59
N PRO A 85 60.82 -23.72 32.81
CA PRO A 85 61.21 -22.57 33.65
C PRO A 85 62.33 -21.67 33.13
N VAL A 86 62.45 -20.55 33.83
CA VAL A 86 63.35 -19.40 33.69
C VAL A 86 64.58 -19.60 34.59
N ASP A 87 65.61 -18.79 34.33
CA ASP A 87 66.76 -18.40 35.17
C ASP A 87 68.09 -19.13 34.88
N GLU A 88 69.00 -18.43 34.18
CA GLU A 88 70.35 -18.23 34.71
C GLU A 88 71.01 -16.96 34.12
N GLU A 89 71.52 -16.15 35.03
CA GLU A 89 72.19 -14.87 34.89
C GLU A 89 73.69 -15.09 34.63
N LEU A 90 74.27 -14.48 33.59
CA LEU A 90 75.72 -14.37 33.46
C LEU A 90 76.11 -13.05 32.78
N THR A 91 76.57 -12.13 33.63
CA THR A 91 77.49 -11.02 33.32
C THR A 91 78.91 -11.62 33.23
N VAL A 92 79.96 -11.10 32.59
CA VAL A 92 80.43 -9.81 32.06
C VAL A 92 81.52 -10.17 31.02
N ASP A 93 81.79 -9.35 30.01
CA ASP A 93 83.15 -8.76 29.83
C ASP A 93 83.23 -7.87 28.59
N ALA A 94 83.70 -6.65 28.84
CA ALA A 94 84.02 -5.64 27.85
C ALA A 94 85.40 -5.92 27.26
N VAL A 95 85.47 -6.10 25.93
CA VAL A 95 86.74 -6.07 25.19
C VAL A 95 86.67 -4.94 24.18
N ALA A 96 87.57 -3.97 24.38
CA ALA A 96 87.83 -2.87 23.48
C ALA A 96 88.39 -3.41 22.15
N GLY A 97 87.74 -3.04 21.04
CA GLY A 97 88.17 -3.38 19.69
C GLY A 97 87.69 -2.31 18.71
N GLU A 98 88.66 -1.57 18.19
CA GLU A 98 88.65 -0.43 17.26
C GLU A 98 87.42 -0.23 16.35
N VAL A 99 86.81 0.96 16.46
CA VAL A 99 85.80 1.47 15.53
C VAL A 99 86.50 2.00 14.27
N PHE A 100 86.28 1.33 13.14
CA PHE A 100 86.72 1.78 11.82
C PHE A 100 85.94 3.04 11.41
N HIS A 101 86.62 4.20 11.34
CA HIS A 101 86.08 5.43 10.77
C HIS A 101 86.45 5.51 9.28
N PRO A 102 85.48 5.43 8.34
CA PRO A 102 85.78 5.74 6.95
C PRO A 102 86.08 7.25 6.80
N PRO A 103 87.02 7.65 5.93
CA PRO A 103 87.37 9.04 5.73
C PRO A 103 86.15 9.84 5.26
N ALA A 104 85.90 10.97 5.92
CA ALA A 104 84.87 11.91 5.53
C ALA A 104 85.10 12.38 4.08
N LEU A 105 84.19 12.02 3.18
CA LEU A 105 84.08 12.62 1.86
C LEU A 105 83.61 14.08 2.01
N THR A 106 84.54 14.96 2.34
CA THR A 106 84.38 16.41 2.23
C THR A 106 84.48 16.80 0.76
N HIS A 107 83.34 16.86 0.07
CA HIS A 107 82.95 17.91 -0.90
C HIS A 107 81.77 17.43 -1.75
N PHE A 108 80.55 17.79 -1.33
CA PHE A 108 79.47 17.99 -2.30
C PHE A 108 79.40 19.49 -2.55
N GLU A 109 79.85 19.89 -3.74
CA GLU A 109 79.64 21.22 -4.27
C GLU A 109 78.13 21.45 -4.36
N THR A 110 77.58 22.20 -3.39
CA THR A 110 76.16 22.54 -3.40
C THR A 110 75.94 23.55 -4.52
N LYS A 111 75.47 23.07 -5.67
CA LYS A 111 74.96 23.91 -6.75
C LYS A 111 74.05 24.98 -6.13
N ARG A 112 74.42 26.25 -6.30
CA ARG A 112 73.72 27.44 -5.76
C ARG A 112 72.21 27.21 -5.81
N ARG A 113 71.59 26.99 -4.65
CA ARG A 113 70.15 26.81 -4.56
C ARG A 113 69.49 28.16 -4.84
N ASN A 114 68.48 28.16 -5.70
CA ASN A 114 67.79 29.37 -6.12
C ASN A 114 67.24 30.12 -4.88
N PRO A 115 67.58 31.40 -4.67
CA PRO A 115 67.19 32.15 -3.46
C PRO A 115 65.67 32.17 -3.22
N LEU A 116 64.87 32.05 -4.29
CA LEU A 116 63.42 31.91 -4.21
C LEU A 116 62.97 30.64 -3.47
N ILE A 117 63.68 29.53 -3.67
CA ILE A 117 63.33 28.24 -3.03
C ILE A 117 63.65 28.28 -1.53
N GLU A 118 64.69 29.01 -1.16
CA GLU A 118 65.12 29.16 0.23
C GLU A 118 64.20 30.12 1.00
N ALA A 119 63.78 31.22 0.36
CA ALA A 119 62.74 32.10 0.88
C ALA A 119 61.39 31.35 1.02
N TRP A 120 60.98 30.58 0.00
CA TRP A 120 59.74 29.79 0.03
C TRP A 120 59.73 28.78 1.17
N ARG A 121 60.86 28.11 1.45
CA ARG A 121 60.99 27.19 2.58
C ARG A 121 60.94 27.90 3.93
N LYS A 122 61.54 29.08 4.08
CA LYS A 122 61.52 29.87 5.33
C LYS A 122 60.11 30.33 5.73
N VAL A 123 59.24 30.58 4.75
CA VAL A 123 57.84 31.00 5.01
C VAL A 123 56.90 29.78 5.16
N GLY A 124 57.43 28.56 5.29
CA GLY A 124 56.61 27.35 5.41
C GLY A 124 55.96 26.93 4.09
N GLY A 125 56.41 27.45 2.94
CA GLY A 125 55.87 27.11 1.63
C GLY A 125 55.92 25.62 1.28
N GLY A 126 56.79 24.84 1.95
CA GLY A 126 56.79 23.38 1.84
C GLY A 126 55.51 22.71 2.36
N SER A 127 54.98 23.15 3.50
CA SER A 127 53.72 22.62 4.04
C SER A 127 52.52 23.14 3.24
N LEU A 128 52.60 24.37 2.72
CA LEU A 128 51.60 24.91 1.80
C LEU A 128 51.55 24.10 0.49
N THR A 129 52.69 23.82 -0.13
CA THR A 129 52.75 22.99 -1.35
C THR A 129 52.23 21.58 -1.09
N LEU A 130 52.57 20.96 0.04
CA LEU A 130 52.04 19.65 0.43
C LEU A 130 50.51 19.69 0.63
N SER A 131 50.00 20.72 1.31
CA SER A 131 48.57 20.91 1.52
C SER A 131 47.81 21.08 0.21
N VAL A 132 48.35 21.88 -0.72
CA VAL A 132 47.76 22.07 -2.06
C VAL A 132 47.75 20.75 -2.83
N ILE A 133 48.82 19.96 -2.77
CA ILE A 133 48.88 18.65 -3.43
C ILE A 133 47.82 17.69 -2.86
N ILE A 134 47.66 17.66 -1.53
CA ILE A 134 46.64 16.82 -0.87
C ILE A 134 45.24 17.25 -1.29
N HIS A 135 44.93 18.56 -1.29
CA HIS A 135 43.62 19.05 -1.68
C HIS A 135 43.33 18.82 -3.17
N VAL A 136 44.32 19.01 -4.04
CA VAL A 136 44.19 18.66 -5.47
C VAL A 136 43.98 17.16 -5.64
N GLY A 137 44.66 16.31 -4.86
CA GLY A 137 44.43 14.87 -4.84
C GLY A 137 43.01 14.49 -4.42
N ILE A 138 42.49 15.10 -3.35
CA ILE A 138 41.11 14.90 -2.87
C ILE A 138 40.11 15.37 -3.93
N LEU A 139 40.35 16.52 -4.58
CA LEU A 139 39.48 17.03 -5.64
C LEU A 139 39.52 16.16 -6.89
N LEU A 140 40.67 15.59 -7.24
CA LEU A 140 40.78 14.64 -8.35
C LEU A 140 40.07 13.32 -8.04
N VAL A 141 40.22 12.77 -6.84
CA VAL A 141 39.51 11.56 -6.40
C VAL A 141 38.00 11.83 -6.32
N GLY A 142 37.59 12.94 -5.73
CA GLY A 142 36.19 13.38 -5.68
C GLY A 142 35.63 13.61 -7.09
N GLY A 143 36.40 14.23 -7.99
CA GLY A 143 36.05 14.41 -9.39
C GLY A 143 35.89 13.09 -10.14
N VAL A 144 36.78 12.12 -9.91
CA VAL A 144 36.65 10.76 -10.48
C VAL A 144 35.43 10.03 -9.90
N ILE A 145 35.11 10.20 -8.61
CA ILE A 145 33.90 9.62 -8.01
C ILE A 145 32.65 10.27 -8.61
N VAL A 146 32.62 11.59 -8.77
CA VAL A 146 31.49 12.32 -9.37
C VAL A 146 31.34 11.96 -10.85
N ILE A 147 32.44 11.88 -11.61
CA ILE A 147 32.41 11.49 -13.02
C ILE A 147 31.99 10.02 -13.18
N THR A 148 32.48 9.11 -12.32
CA THR A 148 32.05 7.70 -12.36
C THR A 148 30.61 7.51 -11.88
N GLN A 149 30.11 8.32 -10.94
CA GLN A 149 28.70 8.33 -10.55
C GLN A 149 27.78 8.98 -11.58
N GLN A 150 28.21 10.05 -12.27
CA GLN A 150 27.45 10.68 -13.34
C GLN A 150 27.48 9.87 -14.66
N GLN A 151 28.57 9.14 -14.94
CA GLN A 151 28.61 8.20 -16.08
C GLN A 151 27.93 6.86 -15.77
N ALA A 152 27.58 6.57 -14.51
CA ALA A 152 26.78 5.42 -14.12
C ALA A 152 25.26 5.63 -14.29
N GLU A 153 24.80 6.85 -14.62
CA GLU A 153 23.51 7.00 -15.27
C GLU A 153 23.66 6.63 -16.75
N LYS A 154 23.79 5.32 -17.00
CA LYS A 154 23.29 4.78 -18.26
C LYS A 154 21.83 5.20 -18.31
N GLN A 155 21.47 6.13 -19.19
CA GLN A 155 20.08 6.29 -19.62
C GLN A 155 19.63 4.89 -20.03
N VAL A 156 18.81 4.28 -19.18
CA VAL A 156 18.31 2.95 -19.41
C VAL A 156 17.34 3.12 -20.56
N ASP A 157 17.70 2.56 -21.71
CA ASP A 157 16.85 2.53 -22.88
C ASP A 157 15.66 1.61 -22.58
N PHE A 158 14.52 2.20 -22.21
CA PHE A 158 13.31 1.51 -21.77
C PHE A 158 12.44 1.01 -22.92
N LEU A 159 13.06 0.70 -24.06
CA LEU A 159 12.40 0.01 -25.16
C LEU A 159 12.43 -1.52 -24.91
N PRO A 160 11.35 -2.25 -25.20
CA PRO A 160 11.36 -3.71 -25.15
C PRO A 160 12.28 -4.21 -26.28
N GLY A 161 13.52 -4.55 -25.93
CA GLY A 161 14.53 -4.95 -26.91
C GLY A 161 15.99 -4.90 -26.45
N GLY A 162 16.27 -4.41 -25.23
CA GLY A 162 17.56 -4.60 -24.56
C GLY A 162 18.79 -4.17 -25.39
N GLY A 163 18.81 -2.94 -25.92
CA GLY A 163 19.98 -2.38 -26.61
C GLY A 163 20.35 -3.06 -27.94
N THR A 164 19.47 -3.86 -28.52
CA THR A 164 19.71 -4.53 -29.82
C THR A 164 19.21 -3.70 -31.01
N GLN A 165 19.85 -3.85 -32.17
CA GLN A 165 19.50 -3.11 -33.41
C GLN A 165 18.05 -3.35 -33.88
N LYS A 166 17.45 -4.49 -33.51
CA LYS A 166 16.01 -4.77 -33.74
C LYS A 166 15.09 -3.91 -32.86
N GLY A 167 15.47 -3.63 -31.61
CA GLY A 167 14.69 -2.77 -30.70
C GLY A 167 14.63 -1.32 -31.17
N ALA A 168 15.70 -0.82 -31.79
CA ALA A 168 15.74 0.52 -32.38
C ALA A 168 14.78 0.66 -33.58
N LEU A 169 14.71 -0.37 -34.45
CA LEU A 169 13.80 -0.38 -35.59
C LEU A 169 12.32 -0.49 -35.16
N ALA A 170 12.03 -1.32 -34.17
CA ALA A 170 10.68 -1.44 -33.60
C ALA A 170 10.19 -0.12 -32.99
N SER A 171 11.09 0.66 -32.40
CA SER A 171 10.78 1.95 -31.77
C SER A 171 10.52 3.05 -32.78
N ALA A 172 11.26 3.07 -33.89
CA ALA A 172 10.98 3.98 -34.99
C ALA A 172 9.60 3.71 -35.63
N GLU A 173 9.24 2.45 -35.83
CA GLU A 173 7.94 2.07 -36.40
C GLU A 173 6.77 2.41 -35.47
N MET A 174 6.97 2.25 -34.17
CA MET A 174 5.99 2.57 -33.13
C MET A 174 5.74 4.08 -33.00
N GLN A 175 6.79 4.90 -33.01
CA GLN A 175 6.65 6.36 -33.02
C GLN A 175 5.83 6.82 -34.22
N HIS A 176 6.01 6.18 -35.39
CA HIS A 176 5.23 6.46 -36.58
C HIS A 176 3.73 6.09 -36.41
N LYS A 177 3.42 4.92 -35.83
CA LYS A 177 2.03 4.51 -35.54
C LYS A 177 1.33 5.42 -34.54
N VAL A 178 2.03 5.88 -33.50
CA VAL A 178 1.51 6.84 -32.50
C VAL A 178 1.21 8.20 -33.14
N GLN A 179 2.12 8.72 -33.96
CA GLN A 179 1.88 9.98 -34.67
C GLN A 179 0.70 9.89 -35.65
N GLN A 180 0.51 8.74 -36.29
CA GLN A 180 -0.63 8.47 -37.17
C GLN A 180 -1.95 8.42 -36.38
N LYS A 181 -1.96 7.81 -35.18
CA LYS A 181 -3.11 7.82 -34.25
C LYS A 181 -3.46 9.21 -33.72
N LYS A 182 -2.45 10.02 -33.36
CA LYS A 182 -2.63 11.45 -32.99
C LYS A 182 -3.21 12.28 -34.15
N ARG A 183 -2.72 12.07 -35.37
CA ARG A 183 -3.26 12.75 -36.57
C ARG A 183 -4.71 12.34 -36.88
N THR A 184 -5.04 11.07 -36.71
CA THR A 184 -6.41 10.57 -36.95
C THR A 184 -7.40 10.97 -35.86
N SER A 185 -6.95 11.16 -34.61
CA SER A 185 -7.82 11.70 -33.54
C SER A 185 -8.09 13.19 -33.69
N LEU A 186 -7.12 13.97 -34.18
CA LEU A 186 -7.26 15.41 -34.41
C LEU A 186 -8.15 15.76 -35.62
N ASN A 187 -8.24 14.87 -36.63
CA ASN A 187 -9.03 15.10 -37.84
C ASN A 187 -10.49 14.60 -37.75
N LYS A 188 -10.95 14.09 -36.61
CA LYS A 188 -12.32 13.56 -36.47
C LYS A 188 -13.31 14.68 -36.10
N THR A 189 -13.68 15.52 -37.07
CA THR A 189 -14.93 16.29 -36.98
C THR A 189 -16.11 15.32 -37.09
N MET A 190 -16.91 15.18 -36.02
CA MET A 190 -18.03 14.24 -35.99
C MET A 190 -19.11 14.58 -37.04
N PRO A 191 -19.50 13.66 -37.93
CA PRO A 191 -20.76 13.75 -38.64
C PRO A 191 -21.85 12.96 -37.91
N MET A 192 -23.01 13.58 -37.68
CA MET A 192 -24.22 12.88 -37.25
C MET A 192 -24.81 12.03 -38.39
N LYS A 193 -24.88 10.69 -38.25
CA LYS A 193 -26.08 9.87 -38.53
C LYS A 193 -25.88 8.34 -38.43
N LYS A 194 -26.89 7.72 -37.80
CA LYS A 194 -27.51 6.36 -37.87
C LYS A 194 -26.79 5.14 -38.50
N ILE A 195 -26.65 4.10 -37.65
CA ILE A 195 -26.98 2.65 -37.74
C ILE A 195 -26.65 1.88 -39.05
N VAL A 196 -25.90 0.76 -38.94
CA VAL A 196 -26.28 -0.65 -39.27
C VAL A 196 -25.06 -1.58 -39.10
N SER A 197 -25.33 -2.80 -38.63
CA SER A 197 -24.41 -3.92 -38.39
C SER A 197 -23.93 -4.60 -39.69
N THR A 198 -22.71 -5.15 -39.70
CA THR A 198 -22.38 -6.52 -40.19
C THR A 198 -20.90 -6.87 -39.94
N ASN A 199 -20.68 -8.15 -39.59
CA ASN A 199 -19.40 -8.79 -39.27
C ASN A 199 -18.55 -9.10 -40.51
N ALA A 200 -17.21 -9.24 -40.36
CA ALA A 200 -16.48 -10.53 -40.48
C ALA A 200 -14.97 -10.38 -40.77
N ASN A 201 -14.21 -11.28 -40.13
CA ASN A 201 -12.88 -11.82 -40.44
C ASN A 201 -11.63 -11.20 -39.80
N SER A 202 -11.12 -12.01 -38.88
CA SER A 202 -9.91 -11.96 -38.09
C SER A 202 -8.67 -12.36 -38.88
N GLU A 203 -7.59 -11.61 -38.70
CA GLU A 203 -6.23 -12.15 -38.80
C GLU A 203 -5.59 -12.02 -37.41
N ILE A 204 -5.29 -13.17 -36.83
CA ILE A 204 -4.72 -13.31 -35.49
C ILE A 204 -3.25 -12.90 -35.57
N THR A 205 -2.90 -11.78 -34.95
CA THR A 205 -1.50 -11.47 -34.61
C THR A 205 -1.41 -11.31 -33.10
N LEU A 206 -0.47 -12.05 -32.50
CA LEU A 206 -0.15 -12.03 -31.08
C LEU A 206 0.17 -10.59 -30.62
N PRO A 207 -0.37 -10.07 -29.51
CA PRO A 207 0.01 -8.75 -29.04
C PRO A 207 1.40 -8.80 -28.39
N ASP A 208 2.37 -8.20 -29.07
CA ASP A 208 3.64 -7.77 -28.50
C ASP A 208 3.39 -6.82 -27.30
N ALA A 209 4.15 -7.04 -26.23
CA ALA A 209 4.08 -6.27 -24.98
C ALA A 209 4.11 -4.75 -25.24
N PRO A 210 3.22 -3.94 -24.64
CA PRO A 210 3.16 -2.53 -24.94
C PRO A 210 4.32 -1.74 -24.28
N PRO A 211 5.01 -0.90 -25.06
CA PRO A 211 5.97 0.10 -24.61
C PRO A 211 5.25 1.40 -24.20
N ASP A 212 5.59 1.91 -23.02
CA ASP A 212 4.96 3.09 -22.42
C ASP A 212 6.03 4.19 -22.25
N LEU A 213 6.20 5.02 -23.28
CA LEU A 213 6.96 6.27 -23.19
C LEU A 213 6.30 7.34 -24.06
N LEU A 214 5.31 8.01 -23.48
CA LEU A 214 4.81 9.28 -24.00
C LEU A 214 4.58 10.22 -22.82
N ASP A 215 5.35 11.31 -22.83
CA ASP A 215 5.09 12.52 -22.07
C ASP A 215 3.61 12.91 -22.21
N VAL A 216 2.90 12.83 -21.09
CA VAL A 216 1.70 13.63 -20.89
C VAL A 216 2.13 15.11 -20.89
N PRO A 217 1.43 16.01 -21.59
CA PRO A 217 1.79 17.42 -21.57
C PRO A 217 1.75 17.91 -20.12
N ASP A 218 2.90 18.42 -19.67
CA ASP A 218 3.07 19.00 -18.36
C ASP A 218 2.06 20.13 -18.18
N VAL A 219 1.12 19.98 -17.25
CA VAL A 219 0.10 20.98 -16.92
C VAL A 219 0.71 22.27 -16.36
N SER A 220 2.02 22.30 -16.08
CA SER A 220 2.77 23.54 -15.80
C SER A 220 2.96 24.41 -17.05
N SER A 221 3.06 23.81 -18.24
CA SER A 221 3.32 24.51 -19.50
C SER A 221 2.11 25.26 -20.08
N ALA A 222 0.90 25.03 -19.53
CA ALA A 222 -0.31 25.79 -19.84
C ALA A 222 -0.44 27.09 -19.02
N LEU A 223 0.48 27.36 -18.08
CA LEU A 223 0.53 28.58 -17.27
C LEU A 223 1.78 29.40 -17.60
N GLY A 224 1.71 30.12 -18.73
CA GLY A 224 2.37 31.41 -18.92
C GLY A 224 3.90 31.47 -18.80
N SER A 225 4.58 31.25 -19.93
CA SER A 225 5.88 31.85 -20.21
C SER A 225 5.76 33.38 -20.18
N GLY A 226 6.31 34.00 -19.14
CA GLY A 226 6.50 35.45 -19.02
C GLY A 226 7.72 35.75 -18.16
N SER A 227 8.90 35.71 -18.79
CA SER A 227 10.15 36.23 -18.23
C SER A 227 9.99 37.68 -17.78
N LEU A 228 10.51 38.03 -16.59
CA LEU A 228 11.43 39.17 -16.32
C LEU A 228 11.65 39.39 -14.82
N GLY A 229 12.92 39.34 -14.38
CA GLY A 229 13.56 40.14 -13.31
C GLY A 229 12.94 40.22 -11.90
N ALA A 230 13.67 39.71 -10.90
CA ALA A 230 13.56 40.16 -9.50
C ALA A 230 14.07 41.62 -9.33
N PRO A 231 13.91 42.32 -8.19
CA PRO A 231 13.21 41.97 -6.93
C PRO A 231 12.24 43.08 -6.41
N GLY A 232 11.32 42.76 -5.49
CA GLY A 232 10.57 43.81 -4.79
C GLY A 232 9.40 43.33 -3.93
N PHE A 233 9.55 43.47 -2.61
CA PHE A 233 8.47 43.37 -1.63
C PHE A 233 7.35 44.39 -1.90
N SER A 234 6.07 43.96 -1.87
CA SER A 234 4.97 44.85 -1.48
C SER A 234 3.75 44.06 -1.01
N LYS A 235 3.44 44.26 0.28
CA LYS A 235 2.15 43.95 0.90
C LYS A 235 1.10 44.90 0.33
N SER A 236 -0.04 44.40 -0.13
CA SER A 236 -1.34 45.10 -0.02
C SER A 236 -2.48 44.19 -0.46
N SER A 237 -3.21 43.67 0.53
CA SER A 237 -4.56 43.14 0.41
C SER A 237 -5.53 44.29 0.11
N VAL A 238 -6.11 44.30 -1.10
CA VAL A 238 -7.23 45.20 -1.44
C VAL A 238 -8.52 44.37 -1.48
N ASN A 239 -9.40 44.64 -0.52
CA ASN A 239 -10.82 44.30 -0.53
C ASN A 239 -11.51 45.03 -1.69
N LEU A 240 -12.25 44.32 -2.55
CA LEU A 240 -13.26 44.94 -3.40
C LEU A 240 -14.56 44.12 -3.42
N THR A 241 -15.60 44.82 -2.98
CA THR A 241 -16.99 44.43 -2.77
C THR A 241 -17.80 44.45 -4.08
N PHE A 242 -18.83 43.58 -4.10
CA PHE A 242 -19.94 43.39 -5.05
C PHE A 242 -20.28 44.46 -6.10
N GLY A 243 -20.52 43.98 -7.33
CA GLY A 243 -21.30 44.65 -8.38
C GLY A 243 -22.14 43.62 -9.16
N SER A 244 -23.45 43.81 -9.14
CA SER A 244 -24.48 43.00 -9.80
C SER A 244 -24.43 43.11 -11.33
N GLY A 245 -24.26 41.98 -12.02
CA GLY A 245 -24.40 41.87 -13.48
C GLY A 245 -24.48 40.41 -13.92
N LYS A 246 -25.59 40.04 -14.57
CA LYS A 246 -25.82 38.69 -15.12
C LYS A 246 -24.77 38.38 -16.20
N SER A 247 -23.88 37.43 -15.92
CA SER A 247 -23.23 36.59 -16.93
C SER A 247 -23.05 35.19 -16.36
N MET A 248 -23.83 34.26 -16.91
CA MET A 248 -23.82 32.84 -16.57
C MET A 248 -23.01 32.12 -17.63
N SER A 249 -21.68 32.22 -17.54
CA SER A 249 -20.75 31.37 -18.30
C SER A 249 -19.34 31.43 -17.70
N SER A 250 -18.76 30.24 -17.45
CA SER A 250 -17.32 29.99 -17.24
C SER A 250 -16.64 30.19 -15.87
N MET A 251 -17.33 30.04 -14.73
CA MET A 251 -16.63 29.69 -13.47
C MET A 251 -16.23 28.21 -13.48
N ALA A 252 -15.32 27.82 -14.36
CA ALA A 252 -14.46 26.67 -14.13
C ALA A 252 -13.53 27.07 -12.98
N SER A 253 -14.01 26.86 -11.76
CA SER A 253 -13.17 26.91 -10.57
C SER A 253 -12.00 25.96 -10.83
N PHE A 254 -10.77 26.48 -10.88
CA PHE A 254 -9.55 25.69 -11.03
C PHE A 254 -9.40 24.83 -9.76
N VAL A 255 -10.12 23.72 -9.69
CA VAL A 255 -10.00 22.77 -8.59
C VAL A 255 -8.79 21.90 -8.89
N THR A 256 -7.63 22.32 -8.40
CA THR A 256 -6.40 21.53 -8.42
C THR A 256 -6.62 20.19 -7.71
N LEU A 257 -6.09 19.10 -8.27
CA LEU A 257 -6.08 17.82 -7.56
C LEU A 257 -5.37 17.95 -6.21
N PRO A 258 -5.78 17.16 -5.19
CA PRO A 258 -4.97 17.01 -3.99
C PRO A 258 -3.53 16.60 -4.38
N PRO A 259 -2.48 17.17 -3.75
CA PRO A 259 -1.09 16.88 -4.12
C PRO A 259 -0.76 15.37 -4.14
N SER A 260 -1.35 14.60 -3.21
CA SER A 260 -1.21 13.13 -3.15
C SER A 260 -1.70 12.40 -4.41
N MET A 261 -2.67 12.96 -5.13
CA MET A 261 -3.19 12.37 -6.35
C MET A 261 -2.47 12.84 -7.61
N LYS A 262 -1.81 14.01 -7.56
CA LYS A 262 -1.04 14.54 -8.70
C LYS A 262 0.26 13.77 -8.91
N GLN A 263 0.97 13.47 -7.82
CA GLN A 263 2.31 12.87 -7.83
C GLN A 263 2.38 11.48 -8.48
N ARG A 264 1.24 10.78 -8.55
CA ARG A 264 1.13 9.46 -9.17
C ARG A 264 0.82 9.48 -10.66
N CYS A 265 0.59 10.64 -11.28
CA CYS A 265 0.19 10.74 -12.68
C CYS A 265 1.35 10.91 -13.66
N ALA A 266 2.45 11.52 -13.24
CA ALA A 266 3.67 11.61 -14.04
C ALA A 266 4.63 10.46 -13.71
N THR A 267 5.14 9.77 -14.73
CA THR A 267 6.06 8.64 -14.55
C THR A 267 7.34 9.05 -13.80
N SER A 268 7.91 10.21 -14.14
CA SER A 268 9.12 10.73 -13.48
C SER A 268 8.89 11.03 -11.99
N GLU A 269 7.78 11.69 -11.64
CA GLU A 269 7.41 11.95 -10.24
C GLU A 269 7.15 10.66 -9.48
N ARG A 270 6.45 9.69 -10.09
CA ARG A 270 6.17 8.39 -9.51
C ARG A 270 7.44 7.61 -9.19
N LEU A 271 8.37 7.53 -10.14
CA LEU A 271 9.66 6.85 -9.95
C LEU A 271 10.53 7.54 -8.89
N GLU A 272 10.53 8.87 -8.86
CA GLU A 272 11.28 9.61 -7.83
C GLU A 272 10.68 9.39 -6.44
N LYS A 273 9.35 9.46 -6.29
CA LYS A 273 8.68 9.15 -5.01
C LYS A 273 8.91 7.73 -4.56
N LEU A 274 8.88 6.80 -5.50
CA LEU A 274 9.21 5.40 -5.26
C LEU A 274 10.62 5.25 -4.68
N ARG A 275 11.62 5.88 -5.29
CA ARG A 275 13.02 5.87 -4.83
C ARG A 275 13.17 6.55 -3.46
N GLN A 276 12.55 7.71 -3.25
CA GLN A 276 12.57 8.45 -1.98
C GLN A 276 11.99 7.64 -0.81
N ASN A 277 11.05 6.75 -1.11
CA ASN A 277 10.34 5.97 -0.12
C ASN A 277 10.89 4.54 0.04
N GLY A 278 12.09 4.24 -0.47
CA GLY A 278 12.74 2.94 -0.28
C GLY A 278 12.18 1.82 -1.16
N GLY A 279 11.42 2.17 -2.20
CA GLY A 279 11.10 1.25 -3.29
C GLY A 279 12.24 1.21 -4.32
N ASN A 280 12.16 0.27 -5.24
CA ASN A 280 13.09 0.15 -6.36
C ASN A 280 12.35 0.01 -7.71
N ALA A 281 13.06 0.08 -8.84
CA ALA A 281 12.44 -0.04 -10.16
C ALA A 281 11.69 -1.37 -10.38
N GLU A 282 12.00 -2.42 -9.61
CA GLU A 282 11.26 -3.68 -9.64
C GLU A 282 9.83 -3.52 -9.13
N CYS A 283 9.60 -2.62 -8.17
CA CYS A 283 8.25 -2.31 -7.68
C CYS A 283 7.36 -1.76 -8.80
N GLU A 284 7.84 -0.79 -9.59
CA GLU A 284 7.05 -0.23 -10.70
C GLU A 284 6.83 -1.25 -11.82
N ARG A 285 7.83 -2.08 -12.11
CA ARG A 285 7.65 -3.20 -13.06
C ARG A 285 6.61 -4.19 -12.56
N ALA A 286 6.62 -4.51 -11.26
CA ALA A 286 5.67 -5.41 -10.66
C ALA A 286 4.25 -4.86 -10.70
N VAL A 287 4.05 -3.56 -10.43
CA VAL A 287 2.75 -2.90 -10.60
C VAL A 287 2.30 -2.97 -12.06
N SER A 288 3.18 -2.64 -13.01
CA SER A 288 2.84 -2.63 -14.44
C SER A 288 2.43 -4.04 -14.94
N ALA A 289 3.20 -5.07 -14.57
CA ALA A 289 2.86 -6.46 -14.89
C ALA A 289 1.55 -6.91 -14.24
N SER A 290 1.28 -6.44 -13.02
CA SER A 290 0.03 -6.72 -12.33
C SER A 290 -1.19 -6.09 -13.01
N LEU A 291 -1.09 -4.82 -13.46
CA LEU A 291 -2.17 -4.14 -14.17
C LEU A 291 -2.47 -4.84 -15.51
N GLU A 292 -1.45 -5.32 -16.22
CA GLU A 292 -1.65 -6.09 -17.45
C GLU A 292 -2.34 -7.43 -17.19
N TRP A 293 -1.94 -8.13 -16.11
CA TRP A 293 -2.66 -9.34 -15.70
C TRP A 293 -4.11 -9.03 -15.33
N LEU A 294 -4.39 -7.96 -14.56
CA LEU A 294 -5.75 -7.56 -14.23
C LEU A 294 -6.57 -7.26 -15.49
N LYS A 295 -6.00 -6.58 -16.47
CA LYS A 295 -6.65 -6.34 -17.76
C LYS A 295 -7.07 -7.65 -18.45
N SER A 296 -6.22 -8.67 -18.42
CA SER A 296 -6.55 -9.97 -19.00
C SER A 296 -7.62 -10.75 -18.23
N GLN A 297 -7.87 -10.39 -16.96
CA GLN A 297 -8.89 -11.03 -16.12
C GLN A 297 -10.25 -10.30 -16.11
N GLN A 298 -10.37 -9.14 -16.77
CA GLN A 298 -11.64 -8.42 -16.79
C GLN A 298 -12.67 -9.16 -17.63
N HIS A 299 -13.88 -9.32 -17.10
CA HIS A 299 -15.00 -9.90 -17.84
C HIS A 299 -15.56 -8.89 -18.84
N LYS A 300 -16.27 -9.38 -19.86
CA LYS A 300 -16.88 -8.57 -20.92
C LYS A 300 -17.79 -7.45 -20.41
N ASP A 301 -18.45 -7.66 -19.27
CA ASP A 301 -19.34 -6.67 -18.64
C ASP A 301 -18.61 -5.71 -17.67
N GLY A 302 -17.27 -5.67 -17.73
CA GLY A 302 -16.46 -4.70 -17.00
C GLY A 302 -16.06 -5.07 -15.58
N TYR A 303 -16.48 -6.22 -15.06
CA TYR A 303 -16.24 -6.64 -13.68
C TYR A 303 -15.05 -7.59 -13.53
N TRP A 304 -14.56 -7.73 -12.30
CA TRP A 304 -13.63 -8.77 -11.86
C TRP A 304 -14.26 -9.69 -10.82
N GLY A 305 -13.72 -10.91 -10.71
CA GLY A 305 -14.19 -11.96 -9.79
C GLY A 305 -14.46 -13.28 -10.51
N GLN A 306 -14.89 -14.29 -9.76
CA GLN A 306 -15.10 -15.63 -10.32
C GLN A 306 -16.27 -15.68 -11.31
N ALA A 307 -16.04 -16.36 -12.44
CA ALA A 307 -17.07 -16.62 -13.44
C ALA A 307 -18.21 -17.45 -12.81
N GLY A 308 -19.46 -17.03 -13.01
CA GLY A 308 -20.65 -17.75 -12.52
C GLY A 308 -21.02 -17.53 -11.05
N GLY A 309 -20.14 -16.95 -10.22
CA GLY A 309 -20.46 -16.56 -8.84
C GLY A 309 -20.84 -15.08 -8.74
N LYS A 310 -22.00 -14.74 -8.18
CA LYS A 310 -22.41 -13.33 -7.92
C LYS A 310 -21.77 -12.71 -6.66
N ARG A 311 -21.04 -13.51 -5.89
CA ARG A 311 -20.41 -13.06 -4.65
C ARG A 311 -19.15 -12.25 -4.98
N ASP A 312 -18.99 -11.12 -4.29
CA ASP A 312 -17.76 -10.30 -4.23
C ASP A 312 -17.36 -9.54 -5.50
N ARG A 313 -18.13 -9.60 -6.60
CA ARG A 313 -17.79 -8.91 -7.85
C ARG A 313 -17.69 -7.40 -7.70
N ALA A 314 -18.53 -6.77 -6.88
CA ALA A 314 -18.43 -5.33 -6.67
C ALA A 314 -17.19 -4.96 -5.85
N ALA A 315 -16.81 -5.78 -4.87
CA ALA A 315 -15.56 -5.62 -4.13
C ALA A 315 -14.34 -5.79 -5.05
N MET A 316 -14.28 -6.90 -5.80
CA MET A 316 -13.16 -7.17 -6.72
C MET A 316 -13.02 -6.10 -7.79
N THR A 317 -14.14 -5.65 -8.37
CA THR A 317 -14.14 -4.58 -9.37
C THR A 317 -13.73 -3.24 -8.75
N GLY A 318 -14.19 -2.92 -7.54
CA GLY A 318 -13.76 -1.71 -6.83
C GLY A 318 -12.28 -1.71 -6.51
N LEU A 319 -11.70 -2.84 -6.08
CA LEU A 319 -10.27 -2.96 -5.81
C LEU A 319 -9.42 -2.92 -7.08
N ALA A 320 -9.85 -3.61 -8.15
CA ALA A 320 -9.16 -3.56 -9.44
C ALA A 320 -9.17 -2.11 -9.99
N LEU A 321 -10.32 -1.43 -9.93
CA LEU A 321 -10.43 -0.02 -10.26
C LEU A 321 -9.46 0.83 -9.42
N LEU A 322 -9.39 0.61 -8.10
CA LEU A 322 -8.45 1.31 -7.25
C LEU A 322 -6.99 1.10 -7.68
N CYS A 323 -6.58 -0.08 -8.15
CA CYS A 323 -5.22 -0.32 -8.66
C CYS A 323 -4.93 0.57 -9.88
N TYR A 324 -5.82 0.56 -10.88
CA TYR A 324 -5.69 1.45 -12.04
C TYR A 324 -5.57 2.93 -11.62
N LEU A 325 -6.46 3.40 -10.75
CA LEU A 325 -6.42 4.77 -10.23
C LEU A 325 -5.16 5.06 -9.41
N GLY A 326 -4.56 4.03 -8.80
CA GLY A 326 -3.30 4.10 -8.07
C GLY A 326 -2.13 4.55 -8.92
N ARG A 327 -2.06 4.06 -10.16
CA ARG A 327 -1.11 4.51 -11.18
C ARG A 327 -1.63 5.68 -12.02
N CYS A 328 -2.72 6.32 -11.57
CA CYS A 328 -3.42 7.40 -12.28
C CYS A 328 -3.93 6.99 -13.67
N GLU A 329 -4.25 5.70 -13.86
CA GLU A 329 -4.96 5.26 -15.04
C GLU A 329 -6.44 5.64 -14.91
N THR A 330 -6.96 6.35 -15.91
CA THR A 330 -8.32 6.90 -15.92
C THR A 330 -9.05 6.47 -17.19
N PRO A 331 -10.35 6.77 -17.36
CA PRO A 331 -11.04 6.51 -18.61
C PRO A 331 -10.39 7.17 -19.84
N ASP A 332 -9.63 8.25 -19.65
CA ASP A 332 -8.89 8.93 -20.71
C ASP A 332 -7.53 8.26 -21.03
N SER A 333 -7.11 7.27 -20.25
CA SER A 333 -5.85 6.54 -20.48
C SER A 333 -5.86 5.80 -21.83
N PRO A 334 -4.76 5.84 -22.58
CA PRO A 334 -4.69 5.23 -23.91
C PRO A 334 -4.76 3.69 -23.90
N PHE A 335 -4.28 3.05 -22.82
CA PHE A 335 -4.13 1.59 -22.76
C PHE A 335 -5.16 0.89 -21.87
N TYR A 336 -5.57 1.53 -20.77
CA TYR A 336 -6.49 0.99 -19.77
C TYR A 336 -7.82 1.75 -19.70
N GLY A 337 -8.02 2.79 -20.53
CA GLY A 337 -9.17 3.68 -20.42
C GLY A 337 -10.52 2.98 -20.58
N ASP A 338 -10.60 2.00 -21.48
CA ASP A 338 -11.83 1.22 -21.67
C ASP A 338 -12.07 0.29 -20.47
N ASN A 339 -11.03 -0.39 -19.98
CA ASN A 339 -11.12 -1.24 -18.80
C ASN A 339 -11.61 -0.46 -17.57
N VAL A 340 -11.06 0.74 -17.35
CA VAL A 340 -11.45 1.64 -16.26
C VAL A 340 -12.88 2.14 -16.43
N MET A 341 -13.27 2.54 -17.66
CA MET A 341 -14.64 2.99 -17.94
C MET A 341 -15.66 1.88 -17.64
N ASP A 342 -15.40 0.67 -18.13
CA ASP A 342 -16.32 -0.46 -17.97
C ASP A 342 -16.47 -0.86 -16.50
N ALA A 343 -15.39 -0.79 -15.72
CA ALA A 343 -15.40 -0.99 -14.27
C ALA A 343 -16.32 0.02 -13.55
N ILE A 344 -16.18 1.31 -13.90
CA ILE A 344 -17.00 2.38 -13.32
C ILE A 344 -18.47 2.15 -13.68
N MET A 345 -18.76 1.88 -14.96
CA MET A 345 -20.13 1.67 -15.42
C MET A 345 -20.78 0.45 -14.75
N PHE A 346 -20.03 -0.64 -14.56
CA PHE A 346 -20.52 -1.80 -13.81
C PHE A 346 -20.97 -1.41 -12.38
N LEU A 347 -20.12 -0.70 -11.62
CA LEU A 347 -20.46 -0.28 -10.25
C LEU A 347 -21.63 0.72 -10.22
N VAL A 348 -21.70 1.64 -11.18
CA VAL A 348 -22.82 2.58 -11.32
C VAL A 348 -24.14 1.84 -11.58
N GLU A 349 -24.13 0.84 -12.46
CA GLU A 349 -25.31 0.04 -12.77
C GLU A 349 -25.79 -0.78 -11.57
N LEU A 350 -24.88 -1.30 -10.74
CA LEU A 350 -25.27 -1.94 -9.47
C LEU A 350 -25.99 -0.97 -8.52
N SER A 351 -25.43 0.24 -8.35
CA SER A 351 -26.06 1.28 -7.52
C SER A 351 -27.47 1.63 -8.02
N LYS A 352 -27.66 1.76 -9.33
CA LYS A 352 -28.96 2.09 -9.93
C LYS A 352 -30.01 1.00 -9.76
N LYS A 353 -29.61 -0.27 -9.85
CA LYS A 353 -30.52 -1.43 -9.72
C LYS A 353 -30.95 -1.66 -8.27
N ASN A 354 -30.18 -1.19 -7.30
CA ASN A 354 -30.48 -1.37 -5.89
C ASN A 354 -31.37 -0.23 -5.35
N PRO A 355 -32.51 -0.53 -4.69
CA PRO A 355 -33.42 0.50 -4.19
C PRO A 355 -32.82 1.43 -3.12
N TYR A 356 -31.79 0.96 -2.40
CA TYR A 356 -31.07 1.75 -1.40
C TYR A 356 -29.81 2.42 -1.96
N GLY A 357 -29.49 2.23 -3.25
CA GLY A 357 -28.24 2.70 -3.85
C GLY A 357 -27.01 1.88 -3.48
N ALA A 358 -27.19 0.72 -2.83
CA ALA A 358 -26.07 -0.15 -2.47
C ALA A 358 -25.40 -0.73 -3.71
N ILE A 359 -24.08 -0.92 -3.62
CA ILE A 359 -23.23 -1.34 -4.74
C ILE A 359 -22.79 -2.78 -4.48
N THR A 360 -23.69 -3.72 -4.72
CA THR A 360 -23.50 -5.16 -4.54
C THR A 360 -24.58 -5.92 -5.30
N GLU A 361 -24.25 -7.10 -5.82
CA GLU A 361 -25.25 -8.03 -6.39
C GLU A 361 -25.96 -8.86 -5.32
N ASP A 362 -25.31 -9.12 -4.17
CA ASP A 362 -25.84 -9.96 -3.07
C ASP A 362 -26.09 -9.13 -1.80
N PHE A 363 -27.11 -8.28 -1.90
CA PHE A 363 -27.52 -7.36 -0.83
C PHE A 363 -27.91 -8.06 0.48
N LYS A 364 -28.27 -9.34 0.45
CA LYS A 364 -28.74 -10.10 1.62
C LYS A 364 -27.64 -10.90 2.32
N SER A 365 -26.41 -10.87 1.79
CA SER A 365 -25.27 -11.54 2.41
C SER A 365 -24.43 -10.59 3.27
N ASN A 366 -23.55 -11.17 4.09
CA ASN A 366 -22.59 -10.41 4.88
C ASN A 366 -21.57 -9.66 4.00
N HIS A 367 -21.32 -10.14 2.78
CA HIS A 367 -20.36 -9.57 1.82
C HIS A 367 -20.83 -8.22 1.28
N GLY A 368 -22.15 -8.01 1.19
CA GLY A 368 -22.72 -6.79 0.60
C GLY A 368 -22.24 -5.50 1.26
N ALA A 369 -21.97 -5.50 2.56
CA ALA A 369 -21.42 -4.35 3.27
C ALA A 369 -19.96 -4.07 2.87
N TYR A 370 -19.13 -5.11 2.74
CA TYR A 370 -17.75 -4.99 2.25
C TYR A 370 -17.73 -4.46 0.82
N GLU A 371 -18.49 -5.11 -0.06
CA GLU A 371 -18.65 -4.73 -1.46
C GLU A 371 -19.06 -3.27 -1.62
N HIS A 372 -20.06 -2.83 -0.85
CA HIS A 372 -20.53 -1.46 -0.92
C HIS A 372 -19.47 -0.44 -0.51
N GLY A 373 -18.75 -0.70 0.60
CA GLY A 373 -17.72 0.22 1.09
C GLY A 373 -16.56 0.34 0.10
N ILE A 374 -16.07 -0.80 -0.41
CA ILE A 374 -14.99 -0.87 -1.40
C ILE A 374 -15.37 -0.15 -2.69
N ALA A 375 -16.54 -0.44 -3.24
CA ALA A 375 -16.99 0.17 -4.49
C ALA A 375 -17.23 1.69 -4.33
N THR A 376 -17.81 2.11 -3.21
CA THR A 376 -18.01 3.54 -2.91
C THR A 376 -16.67 4.27 -2.77
N TYR A 377 -15.67 3.63 -2.16
CA TYR A 377 -14.30 4.15 -2.09
C TYR A 377 -13.72 4.35 -3.50
N ALA A 378 -13.80 3.33 -4.37
CA ALA A 378 -13.29 3.40 -5.73
C ALA A 378 -13.95 4.52 -6.56
N LEU A 379 -15.29 4.65 -6.49
CA LEU A 379 -16.01 5.73 -7.18
C LEU A 379 -15.67 7.12 -6.64
N GLY A 380 -15.40 7.26 -5.33
CA GLY A 380 -14.98 8.53 -4.75
C GLY A 380 -13.58 8.97 -5.17
N GLU A 381 -12.67 8.01 -5.30
CA GLU A 381 -11.34 8.27 -5.83
C GLU A 381 -11.39 8.65 -7.31
N MET A 382 -12.17 7.92 -8.11
CA MET A 382 -12.41 8.28 -9.51
C MET A 382 -13.08 9.64 -9.63
N TYR A 383 -14.05 9.98 -8.79
CA TYR A 383 -14.67 11.31 -8.79
C TYR A 383 -13.64 12.44 -8.61
N THR A 384 -12.65 12.21 -7.74
CA THR A 384 -11.58 13.19 -7.53
C THR A 384 -10.69 13.31 -8.77
N LEU A 385 -10.31 12.18 -9.38
CA LEU A 385 -9.47 12.14 -10.59
C LEU A 385 -10.20 12.60 -11.86
N ALA A 386 -11.53 12.46 -11.93
CA ALA A 386 -12.35 12.84 -13.09
C ALA A 386 -12.24 14.34 -13.41
N ARG A 387 -11.76 15.17 -12.48
CA ARG A 387 -11.42 16.59 -12.71
C ARG A 387 -10.33 16.80 -13.75
N LEU A 388 -9.47 15.80 -13.98
CA LEU A 388 -8.48 15.79 -15.04
C LEU A 388 -9.03 15.28 -16.37
N GLY A 389 -10.17 14.59 -16.32
CA GLY A 389 -10.67 13.81 -17.44
C GLY A 389 -11.49 14.62 -18.42
N SER A 390 -11.53 14.14 -19.66
CA SER A 390 -12.34 14.73 -20.74
C SER A 390 -13.64 13.94 -20.97
N LYS A 391 -13.66 12.66 -20.56
CA LYS A 391 -14.82 11.78 -20.72
C LYS A 391 -15.90 12.05 -19.66
N GLN A 392 -17.15 12.00 -20.09
CA GLN A 392 -18.30 12.04 -19.18
C GLN A 392 -18.47 10.70 -18.46
N LEU A 393 -18.81 10.74 -17.17
CA LEU A 393 -19.03 9.57 -16.32
C LEU A 393 -20.48 9.58 -15.81
N PRO A 394 -21.46 9.18 -16.66
CA PRO A 394 -22.87 9.35 -16.37
C PRO A 394 -23.30 8.52 -15.16
N GLY A 395 -23.97 9.15 -14.20
CA GLY A 395 -24.47 8.47 -12.99
C GLY A 395 -23.40 8.17 -11.94
N MET A 396 -22.12 8.45 -12.20
CA MET A 396 -21.03 8.14 -11.27
C MET A 396 -21.12 8.99 -10.00
N ARG A 397 -21.35 10.30 -10.15
CA ARG A 397 -21.48 11.20 -9.00
C ARG A 397 -22.67 10.80 -8.14
N GLU A 398 -23.80 10.51 -8.76
CA GLU A 398 -25.03 10.13 -8.08
C GLU A 398 -24.88 8.79 -7.34
N ALA A 399 -24.23 7.81 -7.98
CA ALA A 399 -23.91 6.52 -7.34
C ALA A 399 -22.99 6.71 -6.13
N PHE A 400 -21.98 7.58 -6.26
CA PHE A 400 -21.05 7.90 -5.17
C PHE A 400 -21.75 8.61 -4.00
N GLU A 401 -22.48 9.71 -4.26
CA GLU A 401 -23.19 10.46 -3.22
C GLU A 401 -24.22 9.58 -2.49
N LYS A 402 -24.96 8.74 -3.23
CA LYS A 402 -25.88 7.75 -2.63
C LYS A 402 -25.16 6.71 -1.79
N GLY A 403 -24.02 6.19 -2.26
CA GLY A 403 -23.26 5.21 -1.50
C GLY A 403 -22.71 5.77 -0.19
N VAL A 404 -22.12 6.97 -0.23
CA VAL A 404 -21.66 7.65 0.99
C VAL A 404 -22.83 7.91 1.95
N LYS A 405 -23.98 8.36 1.43
CA LYS A 405 -25.18 8.57 2.24
C LYS A 405 -25.65 7.28 2.91
N LEU A 406 -25.68 6.16 2.18
CA LEU A 406 -26.05 4.85 2.73
C LEU A 406 -25.12 4.46 3.89
N ILE A 407 -23.81 4.62 3.72
CA ILE A 407 -22.80 4.35 4.77
C ILE A 407 -23.07 5.20 6.03
N ILE A 408 -23.37 6.49 5.87
CA ILE A 408 -23.64 7.40 6.99
C ILE A 408 -24.95 7.01 7.72
N GLU A 409 -25.99 6.67 6.97
CA GLU A 409 -27.30 6.30 7.51
C GLU A 409 -27.26 4.98 8.29
N THR A 410 -26.45 4.01 7.86
CA THR A 410 -26.36 2.68 8.47
C THR A 410 -25.29 2.55 9.55
N GLN A 411 -24.51 3.61 9.79
CA GLN A 411 -23.57 3.64 10.91
C GLN A 411 -24.33 3.53 12.24
N ASN A 412 -23.89 2.61 13.09
CA ASN A 412 -24.47 2.36 14.41
C ASN A 412 -24.50 3.65 15.25
N LYS A 413 -25.63 3.90 15.94
CA LYS A 413 -25.86 5.12 16.75
C LYS A 413 -25.59 4.85 18.23
N ALA A 414 -25.88 5.84 19.07
CA ALA A 414 -25.63 5.80 20.52
C ALA A 414 -26.32 4.62 21.24
N ASP A 415 -27.44 4.13 20.72
CA ASP A 415 -28.14 2.95 21.24
C ASP A 415 -27.34 1.64 21.09
N ALA A 416 -26.33 1.61 20.23
CA ALA A 416 -25.43 0.48 20.02
C ALA A 416 -24.33 0.34 21.09
N LYS A 417 -24.26 1.24 22.08
CA LYS A 417 -23.27 1.22 23.17
C LYS A 417 -21.83 1.19 22.63
N ASN A 418 -21.06 0.14 22.93
CA ASN A 418 -19.66 0.00 22.50
C ASN A 418 -19.53 0.03 20.97
N ALA A 419 -20.56 -0.45 20.26
CA ALA A 419 -20.61 -0.49 18.80
C ALA A 419 -21.02 0.85 18.16
N GLU A 420 -21.31 1.92 18.93
CA GLU A 420 -21.58 3.24 18.37
C GLU A 420 -20.45 3.67 17.43
N GLY A 421 -20.78 4.21 16.25
CA GLY A 421 -19.79 4.68 15.27
C GLY A 421 -19.16 3.58 14.40
N SER A 422 -19.45 2.32 14.67
CA SER A 422 -19.07 1.17 13.85
C SER A 422 -20.15 0.81 12.81
N TRP A 423 -19.90 -0.28 12.08
CA TRP A 423 -20.84 -0.91 11.17
C TRP A 423 -20.90 -2.40 11.42
N ASP A 424 -22.06 -2.97 11.11
CA ASP A 424 -22.29 -4.40 10.96
C ASP A 424 -22.45 -4.73 9.46
N TYR A 425 -22.93 -5.93 9.13
CA TYR A 425 -23.36 -6.32 7.79
C TYR A 425 -24.65 -5.60 7.37
N TYR A 426 -24.62 -4.27 7.33
CA TYR A 426 -25.82 -3.42 7.26
C TYR A 426 -26.65 -3.62 5.98
N THR A 427 -26.09 -4.11 4.88
CA THR A 427 -26.87 -4.44 3.68
C THR A 427 -27.87 -5.55 3.97
N LYS A 428 -27.42 -6.61 4.66
CA LYS A 428 -28.28 -7.69 5.14
C LYS A 428 -29.27 -7.17 6.17
N ASN A 429 -28.82 -6.36 7.13
CA ASN A 429 -29.70 -5.81 8.17
C ASN A 429 -30.81 -4.93 7.55
N LEU A 430 -30.49 -4.13 6.54
CA LEU A 430 -31.45 -3.32 5.80
C LEU A 430 -32.48 -4.19 5.07
N ALA A 431 -32.05 -5.31 4.47
CA ALA A 431 -32.96 -6.27 3.86
C ALA A 431 -33.91 -6.91 4.89
N GLU A 432 -33.52 -6.95 6.17
CA GLU A 432 -34.32 -7.39 7.32
C GLU A 432 -35.10 -6.24 8.00
N GLY A 433 -35.06 -5.02 7.43
CA GLY A 433 -35.77 -3.85 7.95
C GLY A 433 -35.06 -3.12 9.10
N LYS A 434 -33.79 -3.45 9.39
CA LYS A 434 -32.98 -2.84 10.46
C LYS A 434 -31.86 -2.00 9.88
N LYS A 435 -31.90 -0.68 10.07
CA LYS A 435 -30.86 0.23 9.55
C LYS A 435 -29.54 0.14 10.32
N THR A 436 -29.60 -0.13 11.62
CA THR A 436 -28.47 -0.18 12.55
C THR A 436 -28.55 -1.44 13.40
N SER A 437 -27.45 -1.78 14.07
CA SER A 437 -27.38 -2.92 14.99
C SER A 437 -26.59 -2.59 16.25
N ASN A 438 -26.50 -3.55 17.17
CA ASN A 438 -25.60 -3.51 18.32
C ASN A 438 -24.32 -4.35 18.11
N ARG A 439 -24.07 -4.84 16.88
CA ARG A 439 -22.87 -5.56 16.50
C ARG A 439 -21.88 -4.61 15.84
N GLU A 440 -20.60 -4.86 16.07
CA GLU A 440 -19.48 -4.15 15.47
C GLU A 440 -18.58 -5.12 14.71
N ASP A 441 -17.96 -4.63 13.63
CA ASP A 441 -16.94 -5.36 12.90
C ASP A 441 -15.88 -4.37 12.38
N LEU A 442 -14.67 -4.42 12.96
CA LEU A 442 -13.60 -3.50 12.60
C LEU A 442 -13.18 -3.67 11.14
N SER A 443 -13.25 -4.88 10.58
CA SER A 443 -12.87 -5.13 9.19
C SER A 443 -13.89 -4.57 8.19
N VAL A 444 -15.19 -4.59 8.53
CA VAL A 444 -16.22 -3.85 7.77
C VAL A 444 -16.01 -2.34 7.90
N ALA A 445 -15.80 -1.86 9.13
CA ALA A 445 -15.57 -0.44 9.40
C ALA A 445 -14.35 0.10 8.62
N GLY A 446 -13.32 -0.73 8.44
CA GLY A 446 -12.17 -0.51 7.56
C GLY A 446 -12.53 0.08 6.21
N TRP A 447 -13.39 -0.62 5.46
CA TRP A 447 -13.79 -0.19 4.12
C TRP A 447 -14.75 0.99 4.11
N GLN A 448 -15.63 1.07 5.10
CA GLN A 448 -16.57 2.20 5.19
C GLN A 448 -15.82 3.51 5.46
N TYR A 449 -14.84 3.49 6.35
CA TYR A 449 -14.10 4.70 6.65
C TYR A 449 -13.20 5.12 5.48
N GLN A 450 -12.71 4.18 4.65
CA GLN A 450 -11.98 4.49 3.42
C GLN A 450 -12.88 5.22 2.41
N ALA A 451 -14.15 4.83 2.30
CA ALA A 451 -15.14 5.55 1.50
C ALA A 451 -15.43 6.95 2.07
N LEU A 452 -15.59 7.09 3.39
CA LEU A 452 -15.74 8.41 4.03
C LEU A 452 -14.50 9.30 3.85
N LYS A 453 -13.30 8.72 3.88
CA LYS A 453 -12.03 9.40 3.57
C LYS A 453 -12.05 9.94 2.14
N ALA A 454 -12.42 9.11 1.16
CA ALA A 454 -12.54 9.56 -0.23
C ALA A 454 -13.60 10.65 -0.38
N ALA A 455 -14.75 10.52 0.27
CA ALA A 455 -15.79 11.56 0.31
C ALA A 455 -15.26 12.90 0.81
N LYS A 456 -14.46 12.89 1.89
CA LYS A 456 -13.81 14.10 2.40
C LYS A 456 -12.87 14.73 1.36
N TYR A 457 -12.09 13.93 0.64
CA TYR A 457 -11.18 14.43 -0.40
C TYR A 457 -11.87 14.98 -1.64
N THR A 458 -13.11 14.55 -1.92
CA THR A 458 -13.88 15.15 -3.02
C THR A 458 -14.25 16.61 -2.76
N GLY A 459 -14.30 17.07 -1.49
CA GLY A 459 -14.79 18.40 -1.16
C GLY A 459 -16.29 18.62 -1.45
N LEU A 460 -17.04 17.55 -1.78
CA LEU A 460 -18.49 17.61 -1.89
C LEU A 460 -19.12 17.90 -0.52
N LYS A 461 -20.17 18.72 -0.51
CA LYS A 461 -20.97 18.97 0.69
C LYS A 461 -21.93 17.80 0.90
N ILE A 462 -21.53 16.85 1.74
CA ILE A 462 -22.32 15.66 2.09
C ILE A 462 -22.78 15.78 3.55
N ASP A 463 -24.09 15.78 3.73
CA ASP A 463 -24.71 15.90 5.06
C ASP A 463 -24.29 14.76 5.99
N GLY A 464 -23.91 15.11 7.22
CA GLY A 464 -23.52 14.14 8.24
C GLY A 464 -22.12 13.54 8.09
N LEU A 465 -21.37 13.85 7.02
CA LEU A 465 -20.04 13.28 6.77
C LEU A 465 -19.06 13.50 7.93
N SER A 466 -18.88 14.75 8.37
CA SER A 466 -17.96 15.06 9.48
C SER A 466 -18.36 14.39 10.79
N SER A 467 -19.66 14.31 11.07
CA SER A 467 -20.19 13.65 12.27
C SER A 467 -19.97 12.13 12.22
N ALA A 468 -20.15 11.51 11.05
CA ALA A 468 -19.88 10.10 10.85
C ALA A 468 -18.39 9.76 11.04
N ILE A 469 -17.50 10.59 10.48
CA ILE A 469 -16.05 10.48 10.65
C ILE A 469 -15.65 10.57 12.13
N ASN A 470 -16.19 11.54 12.87
CA ASN A 470 -15.89 11.70 14.30
C ASN A 470 -16.33 10.47 15.10
N ARG A 471 -17.56 9.98 14.88
CA ARG A 471 -18.04 8.74 15.54
C ARG A 471 -17.17 7.53 15.23
N THR A 472 -16.66 7.41 14.00
CA THR A 472 -15.73 6.34 13.64
C THR A 472 -14.40 6.47 14.39
N CYS A 473 -13.86 7.67 14.55
CA CYS A 473 -12.65 7.88 15.33
C CYS A 473 -12.86 7.48 16.81
N ASP A 474 -13.98 7.93 17.40
CA ASP A 474 -14.32 7.60 18.79
C ASP A 474 -14.53 6.08 18.98
N TYR A 475 -15.16 5.41 18.01
CA TYR A 475 -15.29 3.95 17.97
C TYR A 475 -13.93 3.26 17.98
N ILE A 476 -13.04 3.65 17.08
CA ILE A 476 -11.71 3.05 16.96
C ILE A 476 -10.93 3.25 18.25
N GLU A 477 -10.94 4.44 18.85
CA GLU A 477 -10.29 4.66 20.15
C GLU A 477 -10.86 3.80 21.28
N ARG A 478 -12.19 3.61 21.34
CA ARG A 478 -12.82 2.72 22.32
C ARG A 478 -12.38 1.26 22.17
N LEU A 479 -12.12 0.82 20.94
CA LEU A 479 -11.72 -0.55 20.63
C LEU A 479 -10.24 -0.84 20.97
N GLN A 480 -9.42 0.19 21.14
CA GLN A 480 -8.00 0.02 21.44
C GLN A 480 -7.80 -0.63 22.82
N THR A 481 -7.04 -1.72 22.86
CA THR A 481 -6.69 -2.42 24.08
C THR A 481 -5.67 -1.63 24.90
N LYS A 482 -5.44 -2.04 26.15
CA LYS A 482 -4.42 -1.44 27.02
C LYS A 482 -3.01 -1.54 26.42
N ASP A 483 -2.74 -2.63 25.71
CA ASP A 483 -1.45 -2.91 25.06
C ASP A 483 -1.27 -2.13 23.74
N GLY A 484 -2.32 -1.44 23.28
CA GLY A 484 -2.28 -0.57 22.10
C GLY A 484 -2.78 -1.21 20.80
N GLY A 485 -2.97 -2.53 20.78
CA GLY A 485 -3.59 -3.26 19.69
C GLY A 485 -5.11 -3.06 19.64
N TYR A 486 -5.76 -3.69 18.66
CA TYR A 486 -7.22 -3.67 18.51
C TYR A 486 -7.72 -5.11 18.52
N GLY A 487 -8.71 -5.42 19.35
CA GLY A 487 -9.23 -6.77 19.52
C GLY A 487 -9.55 -7.10 20.97
N LYS A 488 -9.57 -8.39 21.32
CA LYS A 488 -9.86 -8.84 22.69
C LYS A 488 -8.59 -8.84 23.55
N PRO A 489 -8.68 -8.77 24.89
CA PRO A 489 -7.50 -8.71 25.76
C PRO A 489 -6.56 -9.93 25.69
N GLY A 490 -7.03 -11.10 25.24
CA GLY A 490 -6.20 -12.32 25.17
C GLY A 490 -5.94 -12.77 23.74
N ARG A 491 -4.67 -13.07 23.42
CA ARG A 491 -4.19 -13.51 22.09
C ARG A 491 -5.02 -14.64 21.51
N ASP A 492 -5.18 -15.70 22.30
CA ASP A 492 -5.79 -16.97 21.88
C ASP A 492 -7.31 -16.96 22.03
N MET A 493 -7.90 -15.81 22.38
CA MET A 493 -9.35 -15.71 22.45
C MET A 493 -9.94 -15.93 21.05
N HIS A 494 -10.98 -16.76 20.99
CA HIS A 494 -11.70 -16.99 19.76
C HIS A 494 -12.21 -15.66 19.15
N TYR A 495 -11.96 -15.48 17.85
CA TYR A 495 -12.15 -14.24 17.09
C TYR A 495 -11.36 -13.03 17.63
N ASN A 496 -10.12 -13.23 18.09
CA ASN A 496 -9.27 -12.11 18.43
C ASN A 496 -8.76 -11.38 17.18
N GLN A 497 -8.94 -10.07 17.15
CA GLN A 497 -8.74 -9.21 15.98
C GLN A 497 -7.40 -8.44 16.03
N TRP A 498 -6.39 -8.90 16.78
CA TRP A 498 -5.10 -8.19 16.90
C TRP A 498 -4.43 -7.92 15.55
N SER A 499 -4.62 -8.85 14.60
CA SER A 499 -4.15 -8.67 13.23
C SER A 499 -4.83 -7.48 12.52
N LEU A 500 -5.98 -7.00 12.98
CA LEU A 500 -6.66 -5.80 12.49
C LEU A 500 -6.12 -4.51 13.11
N THR A 501 -5.04 -4.54 13.89
CA THR A 501 -4.46 -3.32 14.49
C THR A 501 -4.08 -2.28 13.43
N GLY A 502 -3.64 -2.72 12.25
CA GLY A 502 -3.44 -1.82 11.11
C GLY A 502 -4.71 -1.12 10.66
N VAL A 503 -5.86 -1.79 10.69
CA VAL A 503 -7.16 -1.22 10.29
C VAL A 503 -7.54 -0.06 11.22
N GLY A 504 -7.45 -0.26 12.53
CA GLY A 504 -7.74 0.77 13.52
C GLY A 504 -6.73 1.93 13.46
N THR A 505 -5.44 1.61 13.43
CA THR A 505 -4.37 2.62 13.41
C THR A 505 -4.45 3.49 12.16
N LEU A 506 -4.63 2.89 10.98
CA LEU A 506 -4.81 3.62 9.72
C LEU A 506 -6.06 4.50 9.73
N GLY A 507 -7.16 4.01 10.32
CA GLY A 507 -8.38 4.79 10.47
C GLY A 507 -8.13 6.09 11.24
N LEU A 508 -7.40 6.01 12.36
CA LEU A 508 -7.02 7.22 13.12
C LEU A 508 -6.01 8.10 12.37
N GLN A 509 -5.01 7.52 11.69
CA GLN A 509 -4.05 8.31 10.89
C GLN A 509 -4.72 9.10 9.75
N THR A 510 -5.78 8.54 9.16
CA THR A 510 -6.45 9.15 8.00
C THR A 510 -7.59 10.09 8.39
N LEU A 511 -8.30 9.80 9.49
CA LEU A 511 -9.51 10.52 9.89
C LEU A 511 -9.34 11.32 11.18
N GLY A 512 -8.59 10.78 12.15
CA GLY A 512 -8.54 11.24 13.54
C GLY A 512 -7.51 12.35 13.78
N LYS A 513 -7.77 13.56 13.26
CA LYS A 513 -6.97 14.75 13.58
C LYS A 513 -6.75 14.84 15.11
N GLY A 514 -5.48 14.89 15.55
CA GLY A 514 -5.13 15.03 16.97
C GLY A 514 -5.12 13.75 17.81
N ARG A 515 -5.43 12.56 17.27
CA ARG A 515 -5.44 11.28 18.02
C ARG A 515 -4.06 10.61 18.11
N THR A 516 -3.00 11.40 18.27
CA THR A 516 -1.59 10.96 18.13
C THR A 516 -1.19 9.89 19.14
N ALA A 517 -1.72 9.94 20.36
CA ALA A 517 -1.40 8.95 21.41
C ALA A 517 -1.86 7.53 21.03
N SER A 518 -3.09 7.38 20.55
CA SER A 518 -3.64 6.10 20.11
C SER A 518 -2.94 5.58 18.86
N ILE A 519 -2.62 6.46 17.91
CA ILE A 519 -1.84 6.11 16.71
C ILE A 519 -0.47 5.54 17.11
N LYS A 520 0.27 6.23 17.99
CA LYS A 520 1.59 5.77 18.46
C LYS A 520 1.52 4.43 19.20
N LYS A 521 0.46 4.18 19.98
CA LYS A 521 0.22 2.90 20.64
C LYS A 521 0.00 1.77 19.63
N GLY A 522 -0.82 2.00 18.60
CA GLY A 522 -1.09 1.02 17.55
C GLY A 522 0.14 0.67 16.73
N ILE A 523 0.97 1.67 16.37
CA ILE A 523 2.23 1.45 15.65
C ILE A 523 3.20 0.62 16.51
N ARG A 524 3.37 0.95 17.80
CA ARG A 524 4.23 0.17 18.70
C ARG A 524 3.76 -1.27 18.81
N PHE A 525 2.46 -1.49 19.04
CA PHE A 525 1.90 -2.84 19.11
C PHE A 525 2.19 -3.64 17.82
N LEU A 526 2.00 -3.04 16.64
CA LEU A 526 2.32 -3.71 15.37
C LEU A 526 3.81 -4.00 15.23
N ARG A 527 4.68 -3.10 15.68
CA ARG A 527 6.13 -3.30 15.64
C ARG A 527 6.55 -4.47 16.51
N ASP A 528 6.03 -4.55 17.73
CA ASP A 528 6.29 -5.67 18.65
C ASP A 528 5.73 -6.98 18.06
N PHE A 529 4.50 -6.95 17.55
CA PHE A 529 3.87 -8.10 16.90
C PHE A 529 4.69 -8.63 15.71
N LEU A 530 5.18 -7.76 14.83
CA LEU A 530 5.99 -8.14 13.67
C LEU A 530 7.45 -8.47 14.01
N THR A 531 7.92 -8.10 15.20
CA THR A 531 9.22 -8.56 15.70
C THR A 531 9.14 -10.01 16.14
N GLU A 532 8.05 -10.39 16.81
CA GLU A 532 7.78 -11.76 17.25
C GLU A 532 7.32 -12.67 16.10
N GLU A 533 6.52 -12.13 15.17
CA GLU A 533 6.03 -12.83 13.98
C GLU A 533 6.37 -12.05 12.70
N PRO A 534 7.62 -12.13 12.21
CA PRO A 534 8.02 -11.48 10.96
C PRO A 534 7.16 -11.90 9.77
N LEU A 535 7.09 -11.03 8.76
CA LEU A 535 6.33 -11.30 7.54
C LEU A 535 6.97 -12.45 6.75
N ASP A 536 6.17 -13.48 6.48
CA ASP A 536 6.59 -14.67 5.73
C ASP A 536 5.44 -15.13 4.83
N TRP A 537 5.66 -15.01 3.51
CA TRP A 537 4.68 -15.37 2.48
C TRP A 537 4.21 -16.83 2.59
N GLU A 538 5.07 -17.72 3.07
CA GLU A 538 4.84 -19.16 3.15
C GLU A 538 4.36 -19.62 4.54
N LYS A 539 4.17 -18.69 5.49
CA LYS A 539 3.68 -19.01 6.86
C LYS A 539 2.49 -18.17 7.31
N ASN A 540 2.52 -16.86 7.10
CA ASN A 540 1.55 -15.92 7.69
C ASN A 540 1.09 -14.82 6.70
N CYS A 541 0.91 -15.19 5.43
CA CYS A 541 0.45 -14.33 4.34
C CYS A 541 -1.03 -13.97 4.47
N ASN A 542 -1.33 -13.06 5.40
CA ASN A 542 -2.64 -12.44 5.56
C ASN A 542 -2.66 -11.09 4.84
N LEU A 543 -2.88 -11.13 3.53
CA LEU A 543 -2.75 -9.97 2.64
C LEU A 543 -3.68 -8.82 3.01
N TYR A 544 -4.87 -9.11 3.53
CA TYR A 544 -5.78 -8.06 4.02
C TYR A 544 -5.13 -7.27 5.16
N CYS A 545 -4.55 -7.96 6.14
CA CYS A 545 -3.85 -7.32 7.24
C CYS A 545 -2.60 -6.59 6.75
N TRP A 546 -1.81 -7.22 5.87
CA TRP A 546 -0.60 -6.62 5.29
C TRP A 546 -0.93 -5.33 4.52
N TYR A 547 -2.06 -5.28 3.81
CA TYR A 547 -2.52 -4.07 3.13
C TYR A 547 -2.72 -2.89 4.10
N TYR A 548 -3.30 -3.14 5.27
CA TYR A 548 -3.46 -2.11 6.30
C TYR A 548 -2.15 -1.82 7.05
N TYR A 549 -1.29 -2.81 7.28
CA TYR A 549 0.04 -2.60 7.89
C TYR A 549 0.91 -1.73 7.00
N THR A 550 0.98 -2.05 5.71
CA THR A 550 1.75 -1.31 4.71
C THR A 550 1.38 0.17 4.74
N GLN A 551 0.09 0.48 4.69
CA GLN A 551 -0.37 1.88 4.77
C GLN A 551 -0.09 2.52 6.14
N THR A 552 -0.24 1.77 7.23
CA THR A 552 -0.01 2.27 8.59
C THR A 552 1.45 2.69 8.80
N PHE A 553 2.38 1.78 8.47
CA PHE A 553 3.81 2.02 8.57
C PHE A 553 4.29 3.06 7.56
N PHE A 554 3.74 3.05 6.34
CA PHE A 554 4.07 4.07 5.34
C PHE A 554 3.68 5.48 5.82
N GLN A 555 2.48 5.63 6.42
CA GLN A 555 2.05 6.90 6.98
C GLN A 555 2.86 7.31 8.22
N ALA A 556 3.32 6.35 9.02
CA ALA A 556 4.22 6.62 10.14
C ALA A 556 5.58 7.17 9.65
N GLY A 557 6.11 6.64 8.54
CA GLY A 557 7.38 7.07 7.96
C GLY A 557 8.58 6.68 8.83
N GLY A 558 9.75 7.27 8.53
CA GLY A 558 10.98 7.10 9.30
C GLY A 558 11.38 5.63 9.53
N GLU A 559 11.87 5.35 10.74
CA GLU A 559 12.33 4.01 11.17
C GLU A 559 11.21 2.97 11.27
N ASP A 560 9.95 3.40 11.40
CA ASP A 560 8.80 2.51 11.41
C ASP A 560 8.51 2.00 9.99
N TRP A 561 8.52 2.90 9.00
CA TRP A 561 8.40 2.49 7.60
C TRP A 561 9.58 1.62 7.16
N LYS A 562 10.81 2.00 7.50
CA LYS A 562 12.01 1.23 7.15
C LYS A 562 11.95 -0.20 7.71
N PHE A 563 11.63 -0.35 8.99
CA PHE A 563 11.46 -1.65 9.66
C PHE A 563 10.45 -2.56 8.95
N TYR A 564 9.30 -2.01 8.55
CA TYR A 564 8.27 -2.77 7.87
C TYR A 564 8.69 -3.11 6.43
N ASN A 565 9.22 -2.13 5.70
CA ASN A 565 9.53 -2.26 4.29
C ASN A 565 10.67 -3.27 4.02
N GLU A 566 11.67 -3.33 4.89
CA GLU A 566 12.76 -4.31 4.82
C GLU A 566 12.27 -5.77 4.92
N GLN A 567 11.13 -6.00 5.58
CA GLN A 567 10.51 -7.33 5.67
C GLN A 567 9.49 -7.57 4.55
N PHE A 568 8.66 -6.57 4.25
CA PHE A 568 7.55 -6.67 3.32
C PHE A 568 8.01 -6.79 1.87
N LEU A 569 8.91 -5.89 1.43
CA LEU A 569 9.23 -5.74 0.02
C LEU A 569 9.86 -7.00 -0.61
N PRO A 570 10.82 -7.69 0.05
CA PRO A 570 11.37 -8.94 -0.49
C PRO A 570 10.31 -10.05 -0.63
N GLN A 571 9.36 -10.14 0.30
CA GLN A 571 8.32 -11.18 0.30
C GLN A 571 7.37 -11.01 -0.90
N ILE A 572 6.91 -9.78 -1.16
CA ILE A 572 5.96 -9.52 -2.23
C ILE A 572 6.58 -9.62 -3.62
N LEU A 573 7.81 -9.12 -3.80
CA LEU A 573 8.50 -9.19 -5.10
C LEU A 573 8.84 -10.65 -5.45
N ALA A 574 9.34 -11.43 -4.49
CA ALA A 574 9.61 -12.86 -4.68
C ALA A 574 8.35 -13.71 -4.94
N ALA A 575 7.16 -13.16 -4.67
CA ALA A 575 5.90 -13.83 -4.92
C ALA A 575 5.30 -13.56 -6.31
N GLN A 576 5.80 -12.56 -7.04
CA GLN A 576 5.32 -12.30 -8.39
C GLN A 576 5.86 -13.33 -9.39
N GLN A 577 4.98 -13.81 -10.25
CA GLN A 577 5.26 -14.75 -11.31
C GLN A 577 5.60 -14.03 -12.63
N PRO A 578 6.23 -14.72 -13.59
CA PRO A 578 6.59 -14.13 -14.89
C PRO A 578 5.41 -13.56 -15.69
N ASP A 579 4.18 -14.06 -15.46
CA ASP A 579 2.95 -13.57 -16.11
C ASP A 579 2.34 -12.33 -15.41
N GLY A 580 3.02 -11.80 -14.39
CA GLY A 580 2.56 -10.66 -13.59
C GLY A 580 1.64 -11.03 -12.42
N SER A 581 1.16 -12.27 -12.34
CA SER A 581 0.31 -12.73 -11.24
C SER A 581 1.11 -12.95 -9.95
N PHE A 582 0.48 -12.87 -8.78
CA PHE A 582 1.12 -13.28 -7.52
C PHE A 582 0.79 -14.73 -7.19
N LYS A 583 1.77 -15.51 -6.70
CA LYS A 583 1.57 -16.91 -6.27
C LYS A 583 0.70 -16.99 -5.02
N LYS A 584 0.00 -18.11 -4.79
CA LYS A 584 -0.78 -18.31 -3.56
C LYS A 584 0.15 -18.33 -2.34
N GLY A 585 -0.09 -17.45 -1.37
CA GLY A 585 0.58 -17.46 -0.06
C GLY A 585 -0.11 -18.38 0.94
N ARG A 586 0.55 -18.65 2.05
CA ARG A 586 -0.01 -19.44 3.16
C ARG A 586 -0.57 -18.53 4.24
N PRO A 587 -1.90 -18.45 4.41
CA PRO A 587 -2.49 -17.65 5.46
C PRO A 587 -2.34 -18.32 6.83
N ASN A 588 -2.19 -17.53 7.88
CA ASN A 588 -2.17 -17.99 9.28
C ASN A 588 -3.57 -18.15 9.90
N TRP A 589 -4.63 -17.84 9.15
CA TRP A 589 -6.02 -17.98 9.57
C TRP A 589 -6.89 -18.39 8.36
N PRO A 590 -7.95 -19.21 8.51
CA PRO A 590 -8.72 -19.76 7.39
C PRO A 590 -9.42 -18.71 6.50
N ILE A 591 -9.54 -17.45 6.93
CA ILE A 591 -10.07 -16.32 6.13
C ILE A 591 -8.91 -15.40 5.64
N GLY A 592 -7.66 -15.81 5.79
CA GLY A 592 -6.51 -15.13 5.21
C GLY A 592 -6.50 -15.36 3.70
N ASP A 593 -6.94 -14.35 2.99
CA ASP A 593 -7.59 -14.45 1.68
C ASP A 593 -6.60 -14.49 0.50
N ALA A 594 -5.52 -15.27 0.65
CA ALA A 594 -4.59 -15.51 -0.45
C ALA A 594 -5.16 -16.51 -1.48
N ALA A 595 -6.39 -17.02 -1.29
CA ALA A 595 -6.97 -18.08 -2.12
C ALA A 595 -7.51 -17.55 -3.45
N ASP A 596 -8.30 -16.48 -3.44
CA ASP A 596 -8.84 -15.90 -4.67
C ASP A 596 -7.72 -15.16 -5.45
N PRO A 597 -7.50 -15.49 -6.73
CA PRO A 597 -6.40 -14.91 -7.50
C PRO A 597 -6.57 -13.41 -7.73
N VAL A 598 -7.79 -12.92 -7.96
CA VAL A 598 -8.04 -11.48 -8.17
C VAL A 598 -7.84 -10.73 -6.87
N TYR A 599 -8.40 -11.22 -5.76
CA TYR A 599 -8.26 -10.53 -4.47
C TYR A 599 -6.80 -10.46 -4.02
N ARG A 600 -6.06 -11.55 -4.19
CA ARG A 600 -4.61 -11.60 -3.99
C ARG A 600 -3.90 -10.57 -4.86
N GLN A 601 -4.24 -10.52 -6.15
CA GLN A 601 -3.62 -9.60 -7.09
C GLN A 601 -3.79 -8.14 -6.68
N VAL A 602 -5.04 -7.73 -6.42
CA VAL A 602 -5.35 -6.32 -6.14
C VAL A 602 -4.72 -5.87 -4.82
N LEU A 603 -4.72 -6.70 -3.77
CA LEU A 603 -4.07 -6.33 -2.51
C LEU A 603 -2.56 -6.18 -2.65
N CYS A 604 -1.91 -7.08 -3.41
CA CYS A 604 -0.48 -6.98 -3.67
C CYS A 604 -0.12 -5.70 -4.44
N THR A 605 -0.91 -5.39 -5.47
CA THR A 605 -0.73 -4.20 -6.30
C THR A 605 -0.90 -2.92 -5.47
N LEU A 606 -1.98 -2.83 -4.70
CA LEU A 606 -2.25 -1.67 -3.86
C LEU A 606 -1.16 -1.43 -2.79
N MET A 607 -0.54 -2.50 -2.28
CA MET A 607 0.60 -2.37 -1.36
C MET A 607 1.85 -1.84 -2.08
N LEU A 608 2.12 -2.29 -3.30
CA LEU A 608 3.24 -1.78 -4.12
C LEU A 608 3.01 -0.35 -4.65
N GLU A 609 1.77 0.11 -4.71
CA GLU A 609 1.45 1.50 -5.09
C GLU A 609 1.65 2.49 -3.93
N VAL A 610 1.82 2.00 -2.69
CA VAL A 610 1.87 2.86 -1.49
C VAL A 610 2.93 3.96 -1.60
N TYR A 611 4.04 3.69 -2.29
CA TYR A 611 5.20 4.57 -2.38
C TYR A 611 4.93 5.90 -3.10
N TYR A 612 3.88 5.98 -3.91
CA TYR A 612 3.52 7.18 -4.66
C TYR A 612 2.03 7.54 -4.54
N ARG A 613 1.20 6.63 -4.01
CA ARG A 613 -0.24 6.84 -3.83
C ARG A 613 -0.58 7.76 -2.66
N TYR A 614 0.25 7.78 -1.62
CA TYR A 614 -0.03 8.51 -0.39
C TYR A 614 1.10 9.48 -0.03
N LEU A 615 0.74 10.59 0.60
CA LEU A 615 1.71 11.48 1.27
C LEU A 615 1.97 10.99 2.70
N LYS A 616 3.24 11.01 3.10
CA LYS A 616 3.65 10.80 4.50
C LYS A 616 3.06 11.89 5.39
N VAL A 617 2.89 11.59 6.69
CA VAL A 617 2.36 12.59 7.65
C VAL A 617 3.27 13.82 7.74
N GLY A 618 4.60 13.66 7.68
CA GLY A 618 5.54 14.78 7.64
C GLY A 618 5.36 15.70 6.42
N ASP A 619 5.11 15.11 5.25
CA ASP A 619 4.88 15.86 4.00
C ASP A 619 3.51 16.57 3.99
N ARG A 620 2.57 16.19 4.88
CA ARG A 620 1.27 16.88 5.03
C ARG A 620 1.39 18.17 5.84
N GLU A 621 2.37 18.26 6.74
CA GLU A 621 2.56 19.42 7.63
C GLU A 621 3.33 20.56 6.93
N GLU A 622 4.13 20.27 5.90
CA GLU A 622 4.84 21.31 5.13
C GLU A 622 3.96 22.02 4.08
N GLU A 623 2.84 21.43 3.64
CA GLU A 623 2.08 21.91 2.47
C GLU A 623 0.63 22.36 2.74
N SER A 624 0.20 22.50 4.00
CA SER A 624 -1.13 23.07 4.27
C SER A 624 -1.14 24.60 4.10
N PHE A 625 -1.27 25.04 2.85
CA PHE A 625 -1.59 26.44 2.50
C PHE A 625 -2.95 26.88 3.09
N PHE A 626 -3.79 25.94 3.51
CA PHE A 626 -5.10 26.18 4.12
C PHE A 626 -5.07 26.32 5.65
N ASP A 627 -3.92 26.10 6.28
CA ASP A 627 -3.74 26.27 7.74
C ASP A 627 -2.88 27.51 8.11
N ARG A 628 -2.74 28.49 7.19
CA ARG A 628 -2.21 29.84 7.50
C ARG A 628 -3.28 30.92 7.44
#